data_AF-A0A938RF43-F1
#
_entry.id   AF-A0A938RF43-F1
#
_cell.length_a   1.000
_cell.length_b   1.000
_cell.length_c   1.000
_cell.angle_alpha   90.00
_cell.angle_beta   90.00
_cell.angle_gamma   90.00
#
_symmetry.space_group_name_H-M   'P 1'
#
loop_
_entity.id
_entity.type
_entity.pdbx_description
1 polymer ?
#
loop_
_entity_poly.entity_id
_entity_poly.type
_entity_poly.pdbx_seq_one_letter_code
_entity_poly.pdbx_strand_id
1 'polypeptide(L)'
;MVLERGIPFGINSLIFQEVLQGAGSEKEYFILKKYLETQRFYHLNDPIDSFARAAKIYFDCKKKGITLRGTIDCLIAQTALEHDLFLLHDDNDFNSMSKVIPLKIFD
;
A
#
# COMPACT_ATOMS: atom_id res chain seq x y z
N MET A 1 7.30 -17.32 -6.60
CA MET A 1 6.50 -16.37 -5.78
C MET A 1 7.42 -15.65 -4.78
N VAL A 2 7.17 -14.40 -4.36
CA VAL A 2 8.07 -13.57 -3.49
C VAL A 2 8.61 -14.34 -2.28
N LEU A 3 7.76 -15.13 -1.64
CA LEU A 3 8.10 -15.99 -0.49
C LEU A 3 9.14 -17.07 -0.85
N GLU A 4 8.99 -17.73 -2.00
CA GLU A 4 9.89 -18.80 -2.46
C GLU A 4 11.27 -18.26 -2.85
N ARG A 5 11.34 -16.99 -3.27
CA ARG A 5 12.59 -16.33 -3.66
C ARG A 5 13.34 -15.71 -2.47
N GLY A 6 12.78 -15.77 -1.25
CA GLY A 6 13.38 -15.18 -0.05
C GLY A 6 13.56 -13.67 -0.14
N ILE A 7 12.76 -12.99 -0.98
CA ILE A 7 12.84 -11.54 -1.13
C ILE A 7 12.25 -10.91 0.14
N PRO A 8 12.99 -10.05 0.85
CA PRO A 8 12.45 -9.35 2.02
C PRO A 8 11.25 -8.50 1.63
N PHE A 9 10.16 -8.62 2.39
CA PHE A 9 8.94 -7.86 2.20
C PHE A 9 8.46 -7.26 3.52
N GLY A 10 7.50 -6.35 3.42
CA GLY A 10 6.81 -5.76 4.56
C GLY A 10 5.48 -5.17 4.13
N ILE A 11 4.73 -4.67 5.11
CA ILE A 11 3.39 -4.11 4.92
C ILE A 11 3.29 -2.80 5.67
N ASN A 12 2.27 -1.99 5.39
CA ASN A 12 1.91 -0.86 6.26
C ASN A 12 0.67 -1.21 7.09
N SER A 13 0.34 -0.34 8.04
CA SER A 13 -0.81 -0.53 8.93
C SER A 13 -2.16 -0.55 8.19
N LEU A 14 -2.25 0.07 7.02
CA LEU A 14 -3.49 0.10 6.22
C LEU A 14 -3.73 -1.26 5.56
N ILE A 15 -2.70 -1.82 4.91
CA ILE A 15 -2.74 -3.18 4.35
C ILE A 15 -3.06 -4.19 5.44
N PHE A 16 -2.41 -4.06 6.61
CA PHE A 16 -2.70 -4.94 7.75
C PHE A 16 -4.18 -4.88 8.14
N GLN A 17 -4.75 -3.67 8.25
CA GLN A 17 -6.17 -3.50 8.58
C GLN A 17 -7.07 -4.12 7.50
N GLU A 18 -6.85 -3.84 6.22
CA GLU A 18 -7.67 -4.35 5.12
C GLU A 18 -7.67 -5.88 5.03
N VAL A 19 -6.50 -6.50 5.20
CA VAL A 19 -6.40 -7.97 5.18
C VAL A 19 -7.15 -8.59 6.36
N LEU A 20 -7.09 -8.00 7.55
CA LEU A 20 -7.85 -8.49 8.70
C LEU A 20 -9.36 -8.28 8.53
N GLN A 21 -9.79 -7.20 7.89
CA GLN A 21 -11.20 -6.95 7.57
C GLN A 21 -11.76 -7.97 6.58
N GLY A 22 -10.92 -8.58 5.75
CA GLY A 22 -11.29 -9.65 4.82
C GLY A 22 -11.50 -11.03 5.47
N ALA A 23 -11.22 -11.20 6.77
CA ALA A 23 -11.38 -12.48 7.45
C ALA A 23 -12.86 -12.92 7.47
N GLY A 24 -13.14 -14.16 7.04
CA GLY A 24 -14.49 -14.73 7.02
C GLY A 24 -14.96 -15.27 8.38
N SER A 25 -14.07 -15.35 9.37
CA SER A 25 -14.39 -15.77 10.74
C SER A 25 -13.43 -15.19 11.76
N GLU A 26 -13.83 -15.19 13.04
CA GLU A 26 -12.95 -14.78 14.14
C GLU A 26 -11.69 -15.65 14.25
N LYS A 27 -11.81 -16.96 14.00
CA LYS A 27 -10.65 -17.87 13.98
C LYS A 27 -9.66 -17.47 12.89
N GLU A 28 -10.15 -17.20 11.69
CA GLU A 28 -9.31 -16.74 10.57
C GLU A 28 -8.67 -15.38 10.86
N TYR A 29 -9.43 -14.45 11.44
CA TYR A 29 -8.93 -13.14 11.87
C TYR A 29 -7.71 -13.28 12.78
N PHE A 30 -7.78 -14.12 13.82
CA PHE A 30 -6.66 -14.31 14.75
C PHE A 30 -5.46 -15.02 14.11
N ILE A 31 -5.70 -15.94 13.17
CA ILE A 31 -4.62 -16.59 12.40
C ILE A 31 -3.90 -15.54 11.53
N LEU A 32 -4.64 -14.75 10.76
CA LEU A 32 -4.08 -13.69 9.91
C LEU A 32 -3.33 -12.66 10.75
N LYS A 33 -3.95 -12.19 11.85
CA LYS A 33 -3.33 -11.21 12.76
C LYS A 33 -1.99 -11.72 13.28
N LYS A 34 -1.96 -12.93 13.84
CA LYS A 34 -0.75 -13.51 14.43
C LYS A 34 0.36 -13.68 13.40
N TYR A 35 0.03 -13.99 12.15
CA TYR A 35 1.02 -14.11 11.09
C TYR A 35 1.53 -12.73 10.63
N LEU A 36 0.62 -11.81 10.31
CA LEU A 36 0.97 -10.52 9.71
C LEU A 36 1.65 -9.56 10.69
N GLU A 37 1.35 -9.66 11.99
CA GLU A 37 1.98 -8.80 13.01
C GLU A 37 3.49 -9.10 13.20
N THR A 38 3.99 -10.22 12.66
CA THR A 38 5.42 -10.56 12.68
C THR A 38 6.20 -9.95 11.50
N GLN A 39 5.51 -9.37 10.52
CA GLN A 39 6.14 -8.77 9.34
C GLN A 39 6.73 -7.41 9.65
N ARG A 40 7.63 -6.94 8.78
CA ARG A 40 8.14 -5.57 8.88
C ARG A 40 7.02 -4.58 8.56
N PHE A 41 6.81 -3.61 9.46
CA PHE A 41 5.90 -2.50 9.22
C PHE A 41 6.65 -1.29 8.66
N TYR A 42 6.09 -0.71 7.61
CA TYR A 42 6.46 0.60 7.09
C TYR A 42 5.37 1.61 7.44
N HIS A 43 5.79 2.78 7.90
CA HIS A 43 4.88 3.84 8.33
C HIS A 43 5.19 5.13 7.57
N LEU A 44 4.18 5.96 7.39
CA LEU A 44 4.38 7.32 6.92
C LEU A 44 5.26 8.07 7.93
N ASN A 45 6.24 8.82 7.43
CA ASN A 45 7.25 9.45 8.28
C ASN A 45 6.69 10.65 9.05
N ASP A 46 5.79 11.42 8.44
CA ASP A 46 5.16 12.59 9.07
C ASP A 46 3.63 12.54 8.91
N PRO A 47 2.85 12.61 10.01
CA PRO A 47 1.40 12.44 9.95
C PRO A 47 0.66 13.55 9.20
N ILE A 48 1.26 14.72 8.95
CA ILE A 48 0.61 15.82 8.23
C ILE A 48 1.11 15.88 6.79
N ASP A 49 2.42 15.97 6.59
CA ASP A 49 3.03 16.11 5.26
C ASP A 49 2.79 14.85 4.42
N SER A 50 2.94 13.65 4.99
CA SER A 50 2.72 12.41 4.24
C SER A 50 1.27 12.27 3.80
N PHE A 51 0.30 12.64 4.64
CA PHE A 51 -1.12 12.61 4.27
C PHE A 51 -1.46 13.67 3.22
N ALA A 52 -0.85 14.86 3.31
CA ALA A 52 -0.98 15.90 2.30
C ALA A 52 -0.41 15.46 0.93
N ARG A 53 0.75 14.76 0.93
CA ARG A 53 1.35 14.19 -0.28
C ARG A 53 0.52 13.06 -0.87
N ALA A 54 -0.06 12.19 -0.05
CA ALA A 54 -1.02 11.19 -0.51
C ALA A 54 -2.25 11.85 -1.16
N ALA A 55 -2.80 12.91 -0.57
CA ALA A 55 -3.88 13.69 -1.18
C ALA A 55 -3.43 14.33 -2.51
N LYS A 56 -2.17 14.78 -2.60
CA LYS A 56 -1.58 15.34 -3.82
C LYS A 56 -1.48 14.30 -4.94
N ILE A 57 -1.17 13.04 -4.64
CA ILE A 57 -1.20 11.93 -5.60
C ILE A 57 -2.58 11.83 -6.25
N TYR A 58 -3.64 11.78 -5.44
CA TYR A 58 -5.02 11.71 -5.93
C TYR A 58 -5.37 12.93 -6.80
N PHE A 59 -5.02 14.13 -6.33
CA PHE A 59 -5.23 15.37 -7.06
C PHE A 59 -4.55 15.37 -8.43
N ASP A 60 -3.30 14.93 -8.52
CA ASP A 60 -2.54 14.89 -9.76
C ASP A 60 -3.06 13.84 -10.73
N CYS A 61 -3.50 12.68 -10.23
CA CYS A 61 -4.16 11.65 -11.04
C CYS A 61 -5.46 12.20 -11.64
N LYS A 62 -6.30 12.82 -10.81
CA LYS A 62 -7.56 13.43 -11.25
C LYS A 62 -7.33 14.53 -12.29
N LYS A 63 -6.32 15.37 -12.11
CA LYS A 63 -5.94 16.42 -13.08
C LYS A 63 -5.54 15.83 -14.44
N LYS A 64 -5.04 14.59 -14.47
CA LYS A 64 -4.70 13.85 -15.69
C LYS A 64 -5.86 12.97 -16.22
N GLY A 65 -7.08 13.12 -15.68
CA GLY A 65 -8.25 12.34 -16.08
C GLY A 65 -8.26 10.91 -15.58
N ILE A 66 -7.44 10.57 -14.58
CA ILE A 66 -7.40 9.26 -13.94
C ILE A 66 -8.23 9.31 -12.66
N THR A 67 -9.26 8.47 -12.59
CA THR A 67 -10.09 8.31 -11.39
C THR A 67 -9.62 7.10 -10.59
N LEU A 68 -9.09 7.34 -9.40
CA LEU A 68 -8.70 6.29 -8.44
C LEU A 68 -9.92 5.92 -7.56
N ARG A 69 -10.00 4.65 -7.16
CA ARG A 69 -11.10 4.07 -6.37
C ARG A 69 -11.01 4.41 -4.89
N GLY A 70 -9.82 4.59 -4.32
CA GLY A 70 -9.65 4.74 -2.88
C GLY A 70 -8.55 5.72 -2.45
N THR A 71 -8.80 6.41 -1.34
CA THR A 71 -7.79 7.25 -0.65
C THR A 71 -6.70 6.41 0.02
N ILE A 72 -7.03 5.19 0.44
CA ILE A 72 -6.10 4.27 1.13
C ILE A 72 -4.93 3.90 0.21
N ASP A 73 -5.19 3.62 -1.07
CA ASP A 73 -4.15 3.31 -2.06
C ASP A 73 -3.14 4.44 -2.21
N CYS A 74 -3.60 5.70 -2.12
CA CYS A 74 -2.69 6.84 -2.16
C CYS A 74 -1.75 6.88 -0.95
N LEU A 75 -2.22 6.47 0.24
CA LEU A 75 -1.39 6.38 1.44
C LEU A 75 -0.42 5.19 1.37
N ILE A 76 -0.85 4.06 0.78
CA ILE A 76 0.03 2.92 0.50
C ILE A 76 1.13 3.32 -0.49
N ALA A 77 0.77 3.95 -1.60
CA ALA A 77 1.72 4.46 -2.58
C ALA A 77 2.68 5.50 -1.98
N GLN A 78 2.17 6.41 -1.16
CA GLN A 78 3.00 7.39 -0.46
C GLN A 78 3.97 6.72 0.53
N THR A 79 3.55 5.67 1.24
CA THR A 79 4.43 4.88 2.10
C THR A 79 5.56 4.26 1.26
N ALA A 80 5.24 3.68 0.11
CA ALA A 80 6.24 3.09 -0.78
C ALA A 80 7.25 4.14 -1.29
N LEU A 81 6.78 5.34 -1.66
CA LEU A 81 7.65 6.43 -2.11
C LEU A 81 8.60 6.94 -1.01
N GLU A 82 8.11 7.10 0.22
CA GLU A 82 8.92 7.60 1.35
C GLU A 82 10.04 6.65 1.76
N HIS A 83 9.84 5.35 1.55
CA HIS A 83 10.80 4.30 1.91
C HIS A 83 11.57 3.73 0.71
N ASP A 84 11.41 4.33 -0.47
CA ASP A 84 12.01 3.89 -1.74
C ASP A 84 11.74 2.41 -2.09
N LEU A 85 10.52 1.95 -1.82
CA LEU A 85 10.11 0.55 -1.97
C LEU A 85 9.51 0.26 -3.36
N PHE A 86 9.66 -1.00 -3.79
CA PHE A 86 8.83 -1.56 -4.85
C PHE A 86 7.50 -2.04 -4.26
N LEU A 87 6.39 -1.74 -4.94
CA LEU A 87 5.05 -2.15 -4.55
C LEU A 87 4.63 -3.38 -5.36
N LEU A 88 4.39 -4.50 -4.68
CA LEU A 88 3.71 -5.66 -5.23
C LEU A 88 2.20 -5.46 -5.07
N HIS A 89 1.44 -5.58 -6.15
CA HIS A 89 -0.02 -5.42 -6.12
C HIS A 89 -0.71 -6.22 -7.23
N ASP A 90 -2.03 -6.36 -7.13
CA ASP A 90 -2.92 -6.85 -8.21
C ASP A 90 -4.01 -5.80 -8.55
N ASP A 91 -3.78 -4.56 -8.14
CA ASP A 91 -4.74 -3.46 -8.29
C ASP A 91 -4.32 -2.45 -9.38
N ASN A 92 -5.19 -2.22 -10.38
CA ASN A 92 -4.90 -1.34 -11.52
C ASN A 92 -4.76 0.16 -11.18
N ASP A 93 -5.15 0.58 -9.98
CA ASP A 93 -4.99 1.96 -9.54
C ASP A 93 -3.51 2.28 -9.36
N PHE A 94 -2.70 1.35 -8.83
CA PHE A 94 -1.25 1.55 -8.71
C PHE A 94 -0.56 1.62 -10.08
N ASN A 95 -1.00 0.82 -11.06
CA ASN A 95 -0.57 0.94 -12.46
C ASN A 95 -0.94 2.31 -13.07
N SER A 96 -2.04 2.90 -12.62
CA SER A 96 -2.48 4.22 -13.07
C SER A 96 -1.70 5.33 -12.36
N MET A 97 -1.41 5.17 -11.06
CA MET A 97 -0.57 6.09 -10.28
C MET A 97 0.86 6.14 -10.82
N SER A 98 1.47 5.01 -11.21
CA SER A 98 2.86 4.96 -11.73
C SER A 98 3.06 5.74 -13.03
N LYS A 99 1.98 6.05 -13.76
CA LYS A 99 2.01 6.96 -14.93
C LYS A 99 2.09 8.45 -14.53
N VAL A 100 1.85 8.76 -13.26
CA VAL A 100 1.74 10.12 -12.73
C VAL A 100 2.86 10.46 -11.76
N ILE A 101 3.23 9.51 -10.91
CA ILE A 101 4.24 9.63 -9.86
C ILE A 101 5.31 8.53 -10.04
N PRO A 102 6.53 8.69 -9.49
CA PRO A 102 7.61 7.71 -9.66
C PRO A 102 7.44 6.47 -8.74
N LEU A 103 6.24 5.87 -8.74
CA LEU A 103 5.95 4.66 -7.97
C LEU A 103 6.58 3.46 -8.66
N LYS A 104 7.44 2.72 -7.94
CA LYS A 104 8.10 1.51 -8.43
C LYS A 104 7.16 0.32 -8.25
N ILE A 105 6.83 -0.38 -9.33
CA ILE A 105 6.01 -1.59 -9.30
C ILE A 105 6.90 -2.83 -9.37
N PHE A 106 6.56 -3.86 -8.59
CA PHE A 106 7.24 -5.17 -8.61
C PHE A 106 6.47 -6.15 -9.51
N ASP A 107 7.13 -6.65 -10.56
CA ASP A 107 6.61 -7.63 -11.52
C ASP A 107 7.05 -9.09 -11.23
#